data_AF-A0A537KAG0-F1
#
_entry.id   AF-A0A537KAG0-F1
#
_cell.length_a   1.000
_cell.length_b   1.000
_cell.length_c   1.000
_cell.angle_alpha   90.00
_cell.angle_beta   90.00
_cell.angle_gamma   90.00
#
_symmetry.space_group_name_H-M   'P 1'
#
loop_
_entity.id
_entity.type
_entity.pdbx_description
1 polymer ?
#
loop_
_entity_poly.entity_id
_entity_poly.type
_entity_poly.pdbx_seq_one_letter_code
_entity_poly.pdbx_strand_id
1 'polypeptide(L)'
;MKNNKALILVFVLLVISAALYRVWDGRPFGFAPQIAMALFAGSVIRDKRFSFLVPLLSMLVSDVLYQALYSQGLTPIKGFYEGQWVNYILFTSITVIGFFIKRNKIGSIIVGSLAGAIFFYLTSNFFDWIGGGLDINNQPYPKTFEGLINCFVAGLPFFRGSVWATLLFNGIFFGCFYLYERFVIKIQPQAA
;
A
#
# COMPACT_ATOMS: atom_id res chain seq x y z
N MET A 1 -17.65 -11.63 18.00
CA MET A 1 -17.70 -11.67 16.51
C MET A 1 -18.46 -10.47 15.91
N LYS A 2 -18.06 -9.21 16.17
CA LYS A 2 -18.85 -8.01 15.81
C LYS A 2 -18.23 -7.09 14.72
N ASN A 3 -17.05 -7.42 14.15
CA ASN A 3 -16.32 -6.55 13.20
C ASN A 3 -16.17 -7.07 11.76
N ASN A 4 -16.81 -8.17 11.38
CA ASN A 4 -16.65 -8.75 10.03
C ASN A 4 -17.11 -7.79 8.91
N LYS A 5 -18.11 -6.94 9.15
CA LYS A 5 -18.61 -5.99 8.15
C LYS A 5 -17.61 -4.88 7.82
N ALA A 6 -16.87 -4.39 8.81
CA ALA A 6 -15.79 -3.43 8.59
C ALA A 6 -14.65 -4.07 7.78
N LEU A 7 -14.25 -5.30 8.13
CA LEU A 7 -13.25 -6.07 7.38
C LEU A 7 -13.68 -6.34 5.93
N ILE A 8 -14.94 -6.69 5.70
CA ILE A 8 -15.50 -6.88 4.35
C ILE A 8 -15.49 -5.56 3.57
N LEU A 9 -15.89 -4.45 4.20
CA LEU A 9 -15.85 -3.12 3.56
C LEU A 9 -14.40 -2.74 3.21
N VAL A 10 -13.45 -2.97 4.11
CA VAL A 10 -12.01 -2.78 3.86
C VAL A 10 -11.58 -3.61 2.66
N PHE A 11 -11.95 -4.89 2.63
CA PHE A 11 -11.60 -5.85 1.57
C PHE A 11 -12.23 -5.49 0.20
N VAL A 12 -13.48 -5.02 0.20
CA VAL A 12 -14.15 -4.57 -1.03
C VAL A 12 -13.53 -3.28 -1.57
N LEU A 13 -13.29 -2.28 -0.70
CA LEU A 13 -12.58 -1.06 -1.09
C LEU A 13 -11.17 -1.36 -1.61
N LEU A 14 -10.50 -2.35 -1.00
CA LEU A 14 -9.22 -2.91 -1.44
C LEU A 14 -9.27 -3.47 -2.86
N VAL A 15 -10.19 -4.40 -3.12
CA VAL A 15 -10.32 -5.06 -4.43
C VAL A 15 -10.69 -4.04 -5.52
N ILE A 16 -11.58 -3.10 -5.22
CA ILE A 16 -11.97 -2.04 -6.15
C ILE A 16 -10.79 -1.10 -6.42
N SER A 17 -10.08 -0.66 -5.38
CA SER A 17 -8.91 0.22 -5.53
C SER A 17 -7.79 -0.46 -6.31
N ALA A 18 -7.54 -1.75 -6.04
CA ALA A 18 -6.57 -2.54 -6.78
C ALA A 18 -6.99 -2.73 -8.24
N ALA A 19 -8.25 -3.05 -8.51
CA ALA A 19 -8.76 -3.22 -9.87
C ALA A 19 -8.71 -1.90 -10.68
N LEU A 20 -9.24 -0.81 -10.12
CA LEU A 20 -9.27 0.51 -10.78
C LEU A 20 -7.87 1.07 -11.03
N TYR A 21 -6.95 0.93 -10.06
CA TYR A 21 -5.57 1.33 -10.25
C TYR A 21 -4.87 0.56 -11.38
N ARG A 22 -5.29 -0.69 -11.64
CA ARG A 22 -4.61 -1.61 -12.55
C ARG A 22 -5.13 -1.60 -13.97
N VAL A 23 -6.36 -1.12 -14.18
CA VAL A 23 -6.94 -0.91 -15.52
C VAL A 23 -6.49 0.43 -16.12
N TRP A 24 -5.89 1.33 -15.34
CA TRP A 24 -5.42 2.62 -15.84
C TRP A 24 -4.07 2.53 -16.58
N ASP A 25 -4.15 2.47 -17.90
CA ASP A 25 -2.99 2.62 -18.80
C ASP A 25 -2.35 4.00 -18.68
N GLY A 26 -1.03 4.05 -18.48
CA GLY A 26 -0.27 5.30 -18.37
C GLY A 26 -0.38 6.00 -17.00
N ARG A 27 -0.83 5.29 -15.95
CA ARG A 27 -0.88 5.82 -14.59
C ARG A 27 0.48 6.37 -14.11
N PRO A 28 0.51 7.39 -13.25
CA PRO A 28 1.75 7.91 -12.71
C PRO A 28 2.54 6.84 -11.95
N PHE A 29 3.87 6.89 -12.05
CA PHE A 29 4.76 5.99 -11.33
C PHE A 29 4.51 6.04 -9.82
N GLY A 30 4.43 4.87 -9.19
CA GLY A 30 4.23 4.75 -7.74
C GLY A 30 2.83 5.10 -7.22
N PHE A 31 1.85 5.41 -8.06
CA PHE A 31 0.50 5.84 -7.64
C PHE A 31 -0.38 4.70 -7.05
N ALA A 32 0.12 3.85 -6.15
CA ALA A 32 -0.57 2.63 -5.74
C ALA A 32 -1.25 2.72 -4.35
N PRO A 33 -2.41 2.07 -4.11
CA PRO A 33 -3.12 2.14 -2.82
C PRO A 33 -2.51 1.31 -1.68
N GLN A 34 -1.49 0.48 -1.94
CA GLN A 34 -0.94 -0.51 -1.01
C GLN A 34 -0.40 0.08 0.29
N ILE A 35 0.25 1.25 0.24
CA ILE A 35 0.74 1.94 1.44
C ILE A 35 -0.44 2.37 2.31
N ALA A 36 -1.45 3.01 1.71
CA ALA A 36 -2.67 3.41 2.40
C ALA A 36 -3.38 2.21 3.03
N MET A 37 -3.49 1.10 2.30
CA MET A 37 -4.10 -0.14 2.77
C MET A 37 -3.39 -0.72 4.00
N ALA A 38 -2.06 -0.77 4.00
CA ALA A 38 -1.29 -1.25 5.14
C ALA A 38 -1.48 -0.35 6.39
N LEU A 39 -1.43 0.97 6.21
CA LEU A 39 -1.65 1.95 7.28
C LEU A 39 -3.07 1.87 7.85
N PHE A 40 -4.07 1.84 6.97
CA PHE A 40 -5.47 1.76 7.34
C PHE A 40 -5.78 0.46 8.09
N ALA A 41 -5.30 -0.67 7.60
CA ALA A 41 -5.44 -1.97 8.27
C ALA A 41 -4.86 -1.94 9.69
N GLY A 42 -3.66 -1.40 9.88
CA GLY A 42 -3.05 -1.24 11.20
C GLY A 42 -3.86 -0.33 12.12
N SER A 43 -4.47 0.73 11.58
CA SER A 43 -5.21 1.70 12.40
C SER A 43 -6.62 1.27 12.82
N VAL A 44 -7.27 0.39 12.04
CA VAL A 44 -8.68 0.03 12.22
C VAL A 44 -8.88 -1.38 12.77
N ILE A 45 -8.02 -2.33 12.40
CA ILE A 45 -8.18 -3.74 12.79
C ILE A 45 -7.59 -3.95 14.18
N ARG A 46 -8.45 -4.35 15.12
CA ARG A 46 -8.07 -4.51 16.54
C ARG A 46 -7.12 -5.69 16.79
N ASP A 47 -7.28 -6.77 16.04
CA ASP A 47 -6.38 -7.93 16.14
C ASP A 47 -5.19 -7.75 15.19
N LYS A 48 -4.00 -7.63 15.79
CA LYS A 48 -2.75 -7.38 15.06
C LYS A 48 -2.42 -8.48 14.05
N ARG A 49 -2.84 -9.73 14.28
CA ARG A 49 -2.58 -10.83 13.33
C ARG A 49 -3.33 -10.59 12.04
N PHE A 50 -4.60 -10.22 12.14
CA PHE A 50 -5.44 -9.91 10.98
C PHE A 50 -5.03 -8.61 10.30
N SER A 51 -4.50 -7.61 11.03
CA SER A 51 -4.06 -6.37 10.39
C SER A 51 -2.89 -6.58 9.42
N PHE A 52 -1.98 -7.50 9.72
CA PHE A 52 -0.86 -7.84 8.82
C PHE A 52 -1.28 -8.72 7.64
N LEU A 53 -2.34 -9.53 7.78
CA LEU A 53 -2.85 -10.34 6.68
C LEU A 53 -3.44 -9.50 5.54
N VAL A 54 -3.99 -8.31 5.85
CA VAL A 54 -4.62 -7.45 4.85
C VAL A 54 -3.65 -7.02 3.73
N PRO A 55 -2.51 -6.36 4.00
CA PRO A 55 -1.56 -6.00 2.94
C PRO A 55 -0.95 -7.22 2.24
N LEU A 56 -0.71 -8.32 2.97
CA LEU A 56 -0.20 -9.57 2.38
C LEU A 56 -1.17 -10.17 1.35
N LEU A 57 -2.44 -10.35 1.73
CA LEU A 57 -3.47 -10.86 0.83
C LEU A 57 -3.71 -9.90 -0.33
N SER A 58 -3.66 -8.59 -0.05
CA SER A 58 -3.77 -7.59 -1.09
C SER A 58 -2.68 -7.74 -2.15
N MET A 59 -1.44 -7.99 -1.74
CA MET A 59 -0.30 -8.19 -2.65
C MET A 59 -0.42 -9.52 -3.39
N LEU A 60 -0.81 -10.59 -2.71
CA LEU A 60 -0.97 -11.90 -3.32
C LEU A 60 -2.08 -11.92 -4.38
N VAL A 61 -3.28 -11.44 -4.05
CA VAL A 61 -4.41 -11.37 -5.00
C VAL A 61 -4.04 -10.52 -6.21
N SER A 62 -3.35 -9.43 -5.94
CA SER A 62 -2.79 -8.55 -6.94
C SER A 62 -1.85 -9.29 -7.91
N ASP A 63 -0.88 -10.03 -7.39
CA ASP A 63 0.12 -10.69 -8.23
C ASP A 63 -0.49 -11.87 -9.00
N VAL A 64 -1.44 -12.60 -8.41
CA VAL A 64 -2.25 -13.61 -9.11
C VAL A 64 -2.99 -13.00 -10.30
N LEU A 65 -3.62 -11.83 -10.11
CA LEU A 65 -4.32 -11.14 -11.19
C LEU A 65 -3.37 -10.69 -12.30
N TYR A 66 -2.22 -10.10 -11.96
CA TYR A 66 -1.20 -9.76 -12.97
C TYR A 66 -0.68 -11.00 -13.69
N GLN A 67 -0.45 -12.11 -12.98
CA GLN A 67 0.02 -13.34 -13.61
C GLN A 67 -1.00 -13.91 -14.58
N ALA A 68 -2.30 -13.87 -14.25
CA ALA A 68 -3.38 -14.32 -15.12
C ALA A 68 -3.53 -13.43 -16.36
N LEU A 69 -3.43 -12.11 -16.21
CA LEU A 69 -3.47 -11.19 -17.35
C LEU A 69 -2.22 -11.34 -18.24
N TYR A 70 -1.05 -11.54 -17.63
CA TYR A 70 0.22 -11.75 -18.32
C TYR A 70 0.20 -13.05 -19.14
N SER A 71 -0.30 -14.16 -18.58
CA SER A 71 -0.39 -15.44 -19.29
C SER A 71 -1.36 -15.41 -20.49
N GLN A 72 -2.30 -14.47 -20.49
CA GLN A 72 -3.20 -14.21 -21.61
C GLN A 72 -2.67 -13.15 -22.61
N GLY A 73 -1.49 -12.59 -22.37
CA GLY A 73 -0.91 -11.54 -23.21
C GLY A 73 -1.62 -10.18 -23.11
N LEU A 74 -2.49 -9.99 -22.11
CA LEU A 74 -3.26 -8.75 -21.92
C LEU A 74 -2.44 -7.64 -21.24
N THR A 75 -1.31 -8.00 -20.62
CA THR A 75 -0.39 -7.03 -20.01
C THR A 75 1.05 -7.52 -20.13
N PRO A 76 2.03 -6.62 -20.34
CA PRO A 76 3.45 -6.97 -20.29
C PRO A 76 3.96 -7.18 -18.86
N ILE A 77 3.16 -6.88 -17.83
CA ILE A 77 3.57 -6.92 -16.42
C ILE A 77 3.36 -8.32 -15.86
N LYS A 78 4.45 -9.01 -15.54
CA LYS A 78 4.41 -10.31 -14.87
C LYS A 78 3.98 -10.15 -13.40
N GLY A 79 3.06 -11.00 -12.97
CA GLY A 79 2.59 -10.99 -11.58
C GLY A 79 3.61 -11.52 -10.59
N PHE A 80 4.25 -12.65 -10.91
CA PHE A 80 5.27 -13.24 -10.05
C PHE A 80 6.68 -13.12 -10.62
N TYR A 81 7.58 -12.51 -9.85
CA TYR A 81 8.97 -12.29 -10.25
C TYR A 81 9.94 -12.52 -9.09
N GLU A 82 11.22 -12.68 -9.43
CA GLU A 82 12.28 -12.91 -8.46
C GLU A 82 12.46 -11.69 -7.54
N GLY A 83 12.72 -11.91 -6.24
CA GLY A 83 12.91 -10.83 -5.27
C GLY A 83 11.63 -10.13 -4.78
N GLN A 84 10.45 -10.42 -5.35
CA GLN A 84 9.19 -9.77 -4.95
C GLN A 84 8.83 -9.91 -3.46
N TRP A 85 9.31 -10.95 -2.78
CA TRP A 85 9.08 -11.20 -1.36
C TRP A 85 9.55 -10.04 -0.47
N VAL A 86 10.55 -9.26 -0.93
CA VAL A 86 11.00 -8.05 -0.25
C VAL A 86 9.85 -7.03 -0.18
N ASN A 87 9.11 -6.83 -1.27
CA ASN A 87 7.96 -5.92 -1.30
C ASN A 87 6.86 -6.37 -0.32
N TYR A 88 6.63 -7.69 -0.18
CA TYR A 88 5.65 -8.22 0.77
C TYR A 88 6.04 -7.84 2.20
N ILE A 89 7.32 -7.98 2.57
CA ILE A 89 7.83 -7.60 3.89
C ILE A 89 7.68 -6.09 4.09
N LEU A 90 8.11 -5.28 3.12
CA LEU A 90 8.05 -3.83 3.21
C LEU A 90 6.61 -3.33 3.39
N PHE A 91 5.67 -3.74 2.53
CA PHE A 91 4.27 -3.35 2.66
C PHE A 91 3.64 -3.83 3.97
N THR A 92 3.97 -5.03 4.42
CA THR A 92 3.45 -5.56 5.70
C THR A 92 4.02 -4.79 6.88
N SER A 93 5.28 -4.36 6.82
CA SER A 93 5.92 -3.58 7.88
C SER A 93 5.30 -2.19 8.04
N ILE A 94 4.75 -1.59 6.98
CA ILE A 94 4.01 -0.32 7.04
C ILE A 94 2.80 -0.41 7.98
N THR A 95 2.20 -1.58 8.14
CA THR A 95 1.09 -1.79 9.11
C THR A 95 1.49 -1.40 10.53
N VAL A 96 2.78 -1.52 10.89
CA VAL A 96 3.28 -1.08 12.19
C VAL A 96 3.09 0.43 12.38
N ILE A 97 3.35 1.24 11.34
CA ILE A 97 3.09 2.69 11.35
C ILE A 97 1.59 2.94 11.54
N GLY A 98 0.75 2.13 10.89
CA GLY A 98 -0.70 2.16 11.02
C GLY A 98 -1.21 2.06 12.47
N PHE A 99 -0.54 1.27 13.33
CA PHE A 99 -0.93 1.14 14.74
C PHE A 99 -0.88 2.45 15.54
N PHE A 100 -0.08 3.42 15.08
CA PHE A 100 0.08 4.71 15.76
C PHE A 100 -0.87 5.80 15.23
N ILE A 101 -1.63 5.51 14.16
CA ILE A 101 -2.56 6.48 13.56
C ILE A 101 -3.81 6.61 14.43
N LYS A 102 -4.05 7.83 14.93
CA LYS A 102 -5.29 8.20 15.60
C LYS A 102 -6.35 8.55 14.56
N ARG A 103 -7.17 7.57 14.19
CA ARG A 103 -8.22 7.67 13.14
C ARG A 103 -9.26 8.78 13.34
N ASN A 104 -9.40 9.32 14.55
CA ASN A 104 -10.29 10.45 14.86
C ASN A 104 -9.63 11.83 14.64
N LYS A 105 -8.36 11.89 14.23
CA LYS A 105 -7.61 13.13 13.98
C LYS A 105 -7.07 13.15 12.55
N ILE A 106 -7.56 14.07 11.73
CA ILE A 106 -7.12 14.24 10.33
C ILE A 106 -5.60 14.44 10.26
N GLY A 107 -5.04 15.28 11.13
CA GLY A 107 -3.58 15.49 11.19
C GLY A 107 -2.80 14.21 11.46
N SER A 108 -3.31 13.29 12.28
CA SER A 108 -2.65 11.99 12.53
C SER A 108 -2.67 11.09 11.30
N ILE A 109 -3.73 11.14 10.49
CA ILE A 109 -3.86 10.38 9.25
C ILE A 109 -2.88 10.92 8.20
N ILE A 110 -2.78 12.24 8.06
CA ILE A 110 -1.83 12.88 7.11
C ILE A 110 -0.38 12.55 7.50
N VAL A 111 0.00 12.75 8.76
CA VAL A 111 1.35 12.43 9.24
C VAL A 111 1.67 10.95 9.05
N GLY A 112 0.72 10.05 9.39
CA GLY A 112 0.89 8.61 9.17
C GLY A 112 1.03 8.23 7.70
N SER A 113 0.28 8.89 6.82
CA SER A 113 0.36 8.70 5.35
C SER A 113 1.73 9.08 4.81
N LEU A 114 2.22 10.26 5.19
CA LEU A 114 3.55 10.72 4.81
C LEU A 114 4.65 9.80 5.38
N ALA A 115 4.54 9.41 6.64
CA ALA A 115 5.47 8.49 7.28
C ALA A 115 5.53 7.13 6.55
N GLY A 116 4.39 6.57 6.19
CA GLY A 116 4.33 5.31 5.41
C GLY A 116 4.95 5.45 4.03
N ALA A 117 4.65 6.53 3.30
CA ALA A 117 5.23 6.79 1.98
C ALA A 117 6.75 7.00 2.03
N ILE A 118 7.24 7.79 3.00
CA ILE A 118 8.67 8.04 3.22
C ILE A 118 9.37 6.75 3.60
N PHE A 119 8.81 5.99 4.54
CA PHE A 119 9.37 4.71 4.97
C PHE A 119 9.50 3.75 3.79
N PHE A 120 8.43 3.59 3.00
CA PHE A 120 8.46 2.70 1.84
C PHE A 120 9.49 3.16 0.81
N TYR A 121 9.54 4.46 0.49
CA TYR A 121 10.52 5.00 -0.45
C TYR A 121 11.96 4.72 -0.01
N LEU A 122 12.33 5.05 1.23
CA LEU A 122 13.69 4.86 1.73
C LEU A 122 14.07 3.37 1.73
N THR A 123 13.18 2.51 2.22
CA THR A 123 13.47 1.08 2.36
C THR A 123 13.46 0.35 1.03
N SER A 124 12.46 0.58 0.17
CA SER A 124 12.38 -0.07 -1.15
C SER A 124 13.58 0.27 -2.03
N ASN A 125 13.97 1.54 -2.12
CA ASN A 125 15.12 1.93 -2.94
C ASN A 125 16.44 1.45 -2.32
N PHE A 126 16.55 1.38 -0.98
CA PHE A 126 17.74 0.82 -0.34
C PHE A 126 17.88 -0.68 -0.64
N PHE A 127 16.78 -1.43 -0.58
CA PHE A 127 16.78 -2.86 -0.91
C PHE A 127 16.97 -3.11 -2.41
N ASP A 128 16.45 -2.24 -3.27
CA ASP A 128 16.73 -2.30 -4.70
C ASP A 128 18.22 -2.05 -4.98
N TRP A 129 18.78 -0.99 -4.41
CA TRP A 129 20.21 -0.68 -4.51
C TRP A 129 21.08 -1.84 -4.04
N ILE A 130 20.85 -2.40 -2.85
CA ILE A 130 21.66 -3.53 -2.35
C ILE A 130 21.39 -4.83 -3.11
N GLY A 131 20.17 -5.02 -3.64
CA GLY A 131 19.75 -6.16 -4.43
C GLY A 131 20.27 -6.19 -5.86
N GLY A 132 20.91 -5.11 -6.32
CA GLY A 132 21.46 -5.02 -7.68
C GLY A 132 20.55 -4.32 -8.68
N GLY A 133 19.70 -3.41 -8.20
CA GLY A 133 18.91 -2.50 -9.02
C GLY A 133 19.75 -1.81 -10.09
N LEU A 134 19.11 -1.54 -11.23
CA LEU A 134 19.78 -1.08 -12.45
C LEU A 134 19.61 0.41 -12.65
N ASP A 135 20.66 1.07 -13.13
CA ASP A 135 20.64 2.46 -13.54
C ASP A 135 20.04 2.64 -14.94
N ILE A 136 20.03 3.89 -15.42
CA ILE A 136 19.49 4.25 -16.75
C ILE A 136 20.23 3.59 -17.93
N ASN A 137 21.45 3.09 -17.70
CA ASN A 137 22.26 2.38 -18.70
C ASN A 137 22.16 0.86 -18.54
N ASN A 138 21.20 0.39 -17.73
CA ASN A 138 20.98 -1.01 -17.42
C ASN A 138 22.20 -1.68 -16.74
N GLN A 139 22.97 -0.90 -15.98
CA GLN A 139 24.09 -1.38 -15.16
C GLN A 139 23.69 -1.39 -13.68
N PRO A 140 24.12 -2.39 -12.89
CA PRO A 140 23.87 -2.38 -11.45
C PRO A 140 24.44 -1.13 -10.79
N TYR A 141 23.67 -0.48 -9.91
CA TYR A 141 24.18 0.65 -9.15
C TYR A 141 25.44 0.24 -8.35
N PRO A 142 26.52 1.06 -8.39
CA PRO A 142 27.71 0.81 -7.59
C PRO A 142 27.36 0.71 -6.10
N LYS A 143 28.00 -0.22 -5.37
CA LYS A 143 27.83 -0.36 -3.91
C LYS A 143 28.63 0.71 -3.14
N THR A 144 28.44 1.96 -3.53
CA THR A 144 29.02 3.16 -2.91
C THR A 144 27.90 4.09 -2.45
N PHE A 145 28.24 5.05 -1.58
CA PHE A 145 27.27 6.05 -1.11
C PHE A 145 26.68 6.88 -2.26
N GLU A 146 27.49 7.18 -3.28
CA GLU A 146 27.03 7.86 -4.50
C GLU A 146 26.03 7.01 -5.29
N GLY A 147 26.29 5.71 -5.45
CA GLY A 147 25.37 4.79 -6.10
C GLY A 147 24.02 4.72 -5.38
N LEU A 148 24.02 4.74 -4.04
CA LEU A 148 22.80 4.81 -3.23
C LEU A 148 22.03 6.12 -3.46
N ILE A 149 22.72 7.26 -3.48
CA ILE A 149 22.09 8.56 -3.79
C ILE A 149 21.47 8.53 -5.19
N ASN A 150 22.18 8.01 -6.19
CA ASN A 150 21.68 7.92 -7.56
C ASN A 150 20.42 7.05 -7.66
N CYS A 151 20.38 5.92 -6.94
CA CYS A 151 19.20 5.07 -6.82
C CYS A 151 18.01 5.84 -6.19
N PHE A 152 18.24 6.57 -5.09
CA PHE A 152 17.20 7.40 -4.48
C PHE A 152 16.69 8.49 -5.42
N VAL A 153 17.58 9.21 -6.09
CA VAL A 153 17.21 10.26 -7.06
C VAL A 153 16.32 9.68 -8.17
N ALA A 154 16.67 8.49 -8.70
CA ALA A 154 15.87 7.79 -9.69
C ALA A 154 14.48 7.38 -9.16
N GLY A 155 14.36 7.10 -7.86
CA GLY A 155 13.10 6.77 -7.18
C GLY A 155 12.16 7.95 -6.92
N LEU A 156 12.61 9.20 -7.06
CA LEU A 156 11.79 10.39 -6.73
C LEU A 156 10.44 10.49 -7.47
N PRO A 157 10.32 10.16 -8.77
CA PRO A 157 9.03 10.14 -9.46
C PRO A 157 8.04 9.16 -8.80
N PHE A 158 8.51 7.97 -8.40
CA PHE A 158 7.70 6.97 -7.71
C PHE A 158 7.28 7.45 -6.32
N PHE A 159 8.18 8.13 -5.60
CA PHE A 159 7.87 8.70 -4.28
C PHE A 159 6.74 9.74 -4.37
N ARG A 160 6.81 10.63 -5.37
CA ARG A 160 5.76 11.64 -5.61
C ARG A 160 4.40 10.98 -5.84
N GLY A 161 4.34 9.98 -6.72
CA GLY A 161 3.09 9.23 -6.95
C GLY A 161 2.61 8.50 -5.70
N SER A 162 3.54 7.91 -4.93
CA SER A 162 3.23 7.20 -3.69
C SER A 162 2.63 8.11 -2.62
N VAL A 163 3.15 9.34 -2.46
CA VAL A 163 2.61 10.33 -1.52
C VAL A 163 1.19 10.70 -1.89
N TRP A 164 0.95 11.06 -3.15
CA TRP A 164 -0.38 11.45 -3.63
C TRP A 164 -1.40 10.31 -3.52
N ALA A 165 -1.01 9.10 -3.96
CA ALA A 165 -1.85 7.92 -3.82
C ALA A 165 -2.17 7.65 -2.35
N THR A 166 -1.17 7.65 -1.47
CA THR A 166 -1.38 7.34 -0.06
C THR A 166 -2.33 8.33 0.60
N LEU A 167 -2.17 9.63 0.36
CA LEU A 167 -3.05 10.66 0.89
C LEU A 167 -4.48 10.53 0.35
N LEU A 168 -4.64 10.34 -0.97
CA LEU A 168 -5.94 10.17 -1.61
C LEU A 168 -6.67 8.94 -1.06
N PHE A 169 -6.03 7.77 -1.10
CA PHE A 169 -6.64 6.52 -0.70
C PHE A 169 -6.89 6.46 0.80
N ASN A 170 -6.01 6.99 1.66
CA ASN A 170 -6.33 7.12 3.09
C ASN A 170 -7.48 8.10 3.32
N GLY A 171 -7.57 9.21 2.57
CA GLY A 171 -8.74 10.09 2.62
C GLY A 171 -10.04 9.34 2.35
N ILE A 172 -10.05 8.50 1.32
CA ILE A 172 -11.19 7.63 0.98
C ILE A 172 -11.44 6.59 2.07
N PHE A 173 -10.43 5.81 2.47
CA PHE A 173 -10.60 4.71 3.42
C PHE A 173 -11.04 5.18 4.80
N PHE A 174 -10.35 6.16 5.38
CA PHE A 174 -10.73 6.73 6.67
C PHE A 174 -12.04 7.51 6.59
N GLY A 175 -12.32 8.19 5.48
CA GLY A 175 -13.59 8.88 5.24
C GLY A 175 -14.78 7.93 5.18
N CYS A 176 -14.71 6.89 4.35
CA CYS A 176 -15.72 5.83 4.26
C CYS A 176 -15.91 5.13 5.60
N PHE A 177 -14.82 4.84 6.32
CA PHE A 177 -14.89 4.22 7.64
C PHE A 177 -15.56 5.12 8.68
N TYR A 178 -15.26 6.42 8.68
CA TYR A 178 -15.91 7.39 9.55
C TYR A 178 -17.42 7.48 9.27
N LEU A 179 -17.83 7.54 8.00
CA LEU A 179 -19.24 7.54 7.61
C LEU A 179 -19.93 6.24 8.04
N TYR A 180 -19.28 5.09 7.86
CA TYR A 180 -19.79 3.80 8.31
C TYR A 180 -19.99 3.75 9.84
N GLU A 181 -19.01 4.20 10.63
CA GLU A 181 -19.16 4.26 12.09
C GLU A 181 -20.29 5.23 12.51
N ARG A 182 -20.42 6.37 11.83
CA ARG A 182 -21.40 7.40 12.15
C ARG A 182 -22.84 7.04 11.77
N PHE A 183 -23.04 6.42 10.62
CA PHE A 183 -24.38 6.17 10.07
C PHE A 183 -24.83 4.72 10.19
N VAL A 184 -23.93 3.72 10.22
CA VAL A 184 -24.35 2.31 10.24
C VAL A 184 -24.28 1.73 11.65
N ILE A 185 -23.19 1.99 12.38
CA ILE A 185 -23.03 1.45 13.74
C ILE A 185 -23.93 2.19 14.74
N LYS A 186 -24.09 3.51 14.58
CA LYS A 186 -24.91 4.34 15.48
C LYS A 186 -26.42 4.13 15.33
N ILE A 187 -26.88 3.51 14.24
CA ILE A 187 -28.31 3.22 13.98
C ILE A 187 -28.75 1.87 14.58
N GLN A 188 -27.83 1.03 15.08
CA GLN A 188 -28.25 -0.12 15.90
C GLN A 188 -28.76 0.40 17.25
N PRO A 189 -30.05 0.22 17.59
CA PRO A 189 -30.49 0.46 18.95
C PRO A 189 -29.65 -0.44 19.85
N GLN A 190 -29.22 0.08 21.00
CA GLN A 190 -28.84 -0.79 22.10
C GLN A 190 -30.05 -1.69 22.33
N ALA A 191 -29.94 -2.96 21.95
CA ALA A 191 -30.90 -3.97 22.38
C ALA A 191 -30.84 -3.94 23.91
N ALA A 192 -31.88 -3.36 24.50
CA ALA A 192 -32.13 -3.32 25.94
C ALA A 192 -32.35 -4.74 26.46
#